data_AF-W5VI89-F1
#
_entry.id   AF-W5VI89-F1
#
_cell.length_a   1.000
_cell.length_b   1.000
_cell.length_c   1.000
_cell.angle_alpha   90.00
_cell.angle_beta   90.00
_cell.angle_gamma   90.00
#
_symmetry.space_group_name_H-M   'P 1'
#
loop_
_entity.id
_entity.type
_entity.pdbx_description
1 polymer ?
#
loop_
_entity_poly.entity_id
_entity_poly.type
_entity_poly.pdbx_seq_one_letter_code
_entity_poly.pdbx_strand_id
1 'polypeptide(L)'
;YDDQYENLRQTQAGEETPKRGRIKRTGVWIQNFMENNARDIGMMAGRNPKAHFFLGCGILLLCLPGMIYHKESTNVIDMWSSPKSRARQEEMIFNSNFGRPQRYQQIMLLSHRDFQTNGKLYGPVFHKDIFEELFDILNDIK
;
A
#
# COMPACT_ATOMS: atom_id res chain seq x y z
N TYR A 1 29.07 48.28 -18.29
CA TYR A 1 27.73 47.64 -18.35
C TYR A 1 27.64 46.42 -17.43
N ASP A 2 28.76 45.87 -16.94
CA ASP A 2 28.78 44.76 -15.96
C ASP A 2 28.56 45.19 -14.50
N ASP A 3 28.96 46.41 -14.12
CA ASP A 3 28.88 46.86 -12.71
C ASP A 3 27.45 46.97 -12.18
N GLN A 4 26.45 47.20 -13.04
CA GLN A 4 25.05 47.30 -12.60
C GLN A 4 24.44 45.95 -12.23
N TYR A 5 24.90 44.84 -12.82
CA TYR A 5 24.39 43.49 -12.51
C TYR A 5 24.98 42.92 -11.21
N GLU A 6 26.24 43.26 -10.87
CA GLU A 6 26.80 42.95 -9.55
C GLU A 6 26.08 43.69 -8.44
N ASN A 7 25.80 44.98 -8.65
CA ASN A 7 25.06 45.78 -7.69
C ASN A 7 23.63 45.25 -7.48
N LEU A 8 22.92 44.84 -8.53
CA LEU A 8 21.57 44.24 -8.40
C LEU A 8 21.57 42.92 -7.58
N ARG A 9 22.64 42.12 -7.60
CA ARG A 9 22.80 40.96 -6.70
C ARG A 9 23.05 41.39 -5.25
N GLN A 10 23.81 42.46 -5.04
CA GLN A 10 24.05 43.01 -3.71
C GLN A 10 22.80 43.69 -3.12
N THR A 11 21.96 44.33 -3.95
CA THR A 11 20.71 44.97 -3.49
C THR A 11 19.57 43.97 -3.25
N GLN A 12 19.63 42.76 -3.84
CA GLN A 12 18.72 41.65 -3.52
C GLN A 12 19.06 40.97 -2.18
N ALA A 13 20.17 41.33 -1.53
CA ALA A 13 20.45 41.02 -0.12
C ALA A 13 19.65 41.94 0.83
N GLY A 14 18.38 42.19 0.48
CA GLY A 14 17.43 42.88 1.35
C GLY A 14 17.27 42.11 2.66
N GLU A 15 17.30 42.87 3.76
CA GLU A 15 17.15 42.46 5.17
C GLU A 15 16.74 40.99 5.34
N GLU A 16 17.74 40.14 5.55
CA GLU A 16 17.50 38.74 5.83
C GLU A 16 16.78 38.64 7.17
N THR A 17 15.49 38.30 7.15
CA THR A 17 14.78 37.95 8.39
C THR A 17 15.62 36.91 9.16
N PRO A 18 15.80 37.05 10.49
CA PRO A 18 16.72 36.21 11.26
C PRO A 18 16.42 34.70 11.15
N LYS A 19 15.19 34.35 10.77
CA LYS A 19 14.76 32.98 10.45
C LYS A 19 15.38 32.45 9.14
N ARG A 20 15.45 33.26 8.08
CA ARG A 20 15.99 32.87 6.76
C ARG A 20 17.50 32.63 6.82
N GLY A 21 18.24 33.44 7.58
CA GLY A 21 19.68 33.24 7.81
C GLY A 21 20.00 31.94 8.57
N ARG A 22 19.18 31.56 9.56
CA ARG A 22 19.30 30.28 10.27
C ARG A 22 19.06 29.09 9.34
N ILE A 23 18.03 29.14 8.48
CA ILE A 23 17.73 28.08 7.51
C ILE A 23 18.88 27.91 6.51
N LYS A 24 19.44 29.01 5.99
CA LYS A 24 20.63 28.96 5.12
C LYS A 24 21.83 28.31 5.82
N ARG A 25 22.10 28.67 7.07
CA ARG A 25 23.20 28.09 7.86
C ARG A 25 23.01 26.59 8.10
N THR A 26 21.80 26.16 8.44
CA THR A 26 21.48 24.73 8.59
C THR A 26 21.62 24.00 7.25
N GLY A 27 21.15 24.59 6.15
CA GLY A 27 21.28 24.02 4.81
C GLY A 27 22.74 23.81 4.40
N VAL A 28 23.60 24.82 4.59
CA VAL A 28 25.04 24.73 4.32
C VAL A 28 25.71 23.67 5.20
N TRP A 29 25.32 23.58 6.48
CA TRP A 29 25.84 22.54 7.38
C TRP A 29 25.43 21.13 6.93
N ILE A 30 24.16 20.91 6.56
CA ILE A 30 23.67 19.62 6.03
C ILE A 30 24.42 19.25 4.76
N GLN A 31 24.60 20.21 3.84
CA GLN A 31 25.30 19.98 2.59
C GLN A 31 26.75 19.56 2.83
N ASN A 32 27.48 20.28 3.68
CA ASN A 32 28.86 19.94 4.02
C ASN A 32 28.96 18.58 4.74
N PHE A 33 28.00 18.26 5.62
CA PHE A 33 27.94 16.95 6.28
C PHE A 33 27.76 15.82 5.27
N MET A 34 26.81 15.98 4.33
CA MET A 34 26.52 14.97 3.32
C MET A 34 27.68 14.81 2.33
N GLU A 35 28.31 15.91 1.91
CA GLU A 35 29.48 15.89 1.02
C GLU A 35 30.66 15.18 1.68
N ASN A 36 30.97 15.51 2.94
CA ASN A 36 32.07 14.87 3.67
C ASN A 36 31.78 13.38 3.87
N ASN A 37 30.56 13.01 4.27
CA ASN A 37 30.20 11.60 4.47
C ASN A 37 30.28 10.79 3.17
N ALA A 38 29.76 11.32 2.06
CA ALA A 38 29.83 10.68 0.76
C ALA A 38 31.28 10.52 0.29
N ARG A 39 32.11 11.54 0.51
CA ARG A 39 33.54 11.50 0.19
C ARG A 39 34.26 10.43 1.00
N ASP A 40 34.01 10.35 2.30
CA ASP A 40 34.65 9.37 3.19
C ASP A 40 34.24 7.94 2.87
N ILE A 41 32.95 7.69 2.60
CA ILE A 41 32.47 6.37 2.15
C ILE A 41 33.09 6.01 0.80
N GLY A 42 33.13 6.95 -0.15
CA GLY A 42 33.74 6.74 -1.46
C GLY A 42 35.24 6.41 -1.37
N MET A 43 35.98 7.14 -0.52
CA MET A 43 37.39 6.85 -0.25
C MET A 43 37.60 5.51 0.44
N MET A 44 36.71 5.13 1.37
CA MET A 44 36.76 3.82 2.04
C MET A 44 36.51 2.67 1.06
N ALA A 45 35.55 2.84 0.15
CA ALA A 45 35.26 1.88 -0.91
C ALA A 45 36.41 1.74 -1.91
N GLY A 46 37.07 2.84 -2.29
CA GLY A 46 38.21 2.85 -3.22
C GLY A 46 39.50 2.30 -2.61
N ARG A 47 39.77 2.56 -1.33
CA ARG A 47 41.03 2.15 -0.68
C ARG A 47 41.10 0.66 -0.38
N ASN A 48 40.01 0.07 0.11
CA ASN A 48 39.94 -1.34 0.50
C ASN A 48 38.59 -1.96 0.06
N PRO A 49 38.42 -2.30 -1.24
CA PRO A 49 37.13 -2.76 -1.77
C PRO A 49 36.64 -4.05 -1.10
N LYS A 50 37.56 -4.96 -0.73
CA LYS A 50 37.23 -6.22 -0.07
C LYS A 50 36.58 -6.00 1.31
N ALA A 51 37.17 -5.13 2.14
CA ALA A 51 36.65 -4.85 3.47
C ALA A 51 35.28 -4.16 3.41
N HIS A 52 35.10 -3.22 2.47
CA HIS A 52 33.82 -2.54 2.27
C HIS A 52 32.72 -3.50 1.79
N PHE A 53 33.07 -4.45 0.92
CA PHE A 53 32.17 -5.51 0.48
C PHE A 53 31.72 -6.41 1.63
N PHE A 54 32.65 -6.90 2.46
CA PHE A 54 32.30 -7.74 3.61
C PHE A 54 31.46 -7.01 4.66
N LEU A 55 31.69 -5.71 4.87
CA LEU A 55 30.85 -4.90 5.74
C LEU A 55 29.40 -4.84 5.22
N GLY A 56 29.22 -4.61 3.91
CA GLY A 56 27.90 -4.63 3.28
C GLY A 56 27.23 -6.00 3.40
N CYS A 57 27.95 -7.08 3.13
CA CYS A 57 27.45 -8.45 3.32
C CYS A 57 27.06 -8.72 4.78
N GLY A 58 27.84 -8.24 5.76
CA GLY A 58 27.52 -8.37 7.17
C GLY A 58 26.20 -7.71 7.54
N ILE A 59 25.96 -6.47 7.07
CA ILE A 59 24.69 -5.75 7.29
C ILE A 59 23.52 -6.51 6.64
N LEU A 60 23.71 -7.02 5.42
CA LEU A 60 22.68 -7.83 4.74
C LEU A 60 22.36 -9.08 5.57
N LEU A 61 23.36 -9.86 5.98
CA LEU A 61 23.18 -11.06 6.79
C LEU A 61 22.49 -10.78 8.12
N LEU A 62 22.73 -9.61 8.73
CA LEU A 62 22.03 -9.18 9.95
C LEU A 62 20.56 -8.84 9.70
N CYS A 63 20.21 -8.31 8.53
CA CYS A 63 18.83 -7.96 8.17
C CYS A 63 18.00 -9.15 7.66
N LEU A 64 18.62 -10.15 7.03
CA LEU A 64 17.93 -11.31 6.44
C LEU A 64 17.03 -12.09 7.42
N PRO A 65 17.41 -12.33 8.70
CA PRO A 65 16.54 -12.98 9.67
C PRO A 65 15.21 -12.26 9.89
N GLY A 66 15.15 -10.94 9.66
CA GLY A 66 13.92 -10.17 9.75
C GLY A 66 12.82 -10.66 8.79
N MET A 67 13.20 -11.24 7.65
CA MET A 67 12.24 -11.81 6.69
C MET A 67 11.54 -13.05 7.22
N ILE A 68 12.18 -13.84 8.11
CA ILE A 68 11.58 -15.05 8.68
C ILE A 68 10.41 -14.69 9.61
N TYR A 69 10.47 -13.52 10.25
CA TYR A 69 9.41 -13.02 11.13
C TYR A 69 8.31 -12.26 10.39
N HIS A 70 8.42 -12.13 9.07
CA HIS A 70 7.40 -11.44 8.28
C HIS A 70 6.12 -12.29 8.25
N LYS A 71 5.03 -11.70 8.76
CA LYS A 71 3.72 -12.34 8.78
C LYS A 71 2.84 -11.70 7.73
N GLU A 72 2.53 -12.46 6.68
CA GLU A 72 1.60 -12.01 5.65
C GLU A 72 0.17 -11.95 6.22
N SER A 73 -0.46 -10.77 6.11
CA SER A 73 -1.88 -10.63 6.40
C SER A 73 -2.68 -11.02 5.17
N THR A 74 -3.29 -12.20 5.18
CA THR A 74 -4.17 -12.67 4.09
C THR A 74 -5.62 -12.18 4.27
N ASN A 75 -5.93 -11.54 5.40
CA ASN A 75 -7.25 -11.01 5.66
C ASN A 75 -7.43 -9.65 4.97
N VAL A 76 -8.27 -9.64 3.94
CA VAL A 76 -8.62 -8.47 3.14
C VAL A 76 -9.11 -7.31 4.01
N ILE A 77 -9.88 -7.61 5.07
CA ILE A 77 -10.40 -6.58 5.98
C ILE A 77 -9.26 -5.89 6.72
N ASP A 78 -8.25 -6.64 7.17
CA ASP A 78 -7.12 -6.06 7.90
C ASP A 78 -6.18 -5.26 6.98
N MET A 79 -6.23 -5.51 5.66
CA MET A 79 -5.46 -4.75 4.67
C MET A 79 -6.13 -3.42 4.30
N TRP A 80 -7.46 -3.40 4.16
CA TRP A 80 -8.20 -2.22 3.71
C TRP A 80 -8.80 -1.37 4.84
N SER A 81 -8.87 -1.90 6.06
CA SER A 81 -9.40 -1.17 7.20
C SER A 81 -8.34 -0.98 8.27
N SER A 82 -8.19 0.27 8.73
CA SER A 82 -7.35 0.54 9.89
C SER A 82 -7.99 -0.05 11.15
N PRO A 83 -7.21 -0.69 12.04
CA PRO A 83 -7.73 -1.27 13.28
C PRO A 83 -8.36 -0.22 14.21
N LYS A 84 -8.02 1.07 14.03
CA LYS A 84 -8.57 2.17 14.83
C LYS A 84 -9.71 2.93 14.12
N SER A 85 -10.09 2.53 12.91
CA SER A 85 -11.16 3.19 12.17
C SER A 85 -12.51 3.05 12.88
N ARG A 86 -13.38 4.04 12.71
CA ARG A 86 -14.73 4.04 13.30
C ARG A 86 -15.53 2.80 12.86
N ALA A 87 -15.45 2.44 11.58
CA ALA A 87 -16.10 1.23 11.06
C ALA A 87 -15.63 -0.05 11.77
N ARG A 88 -14.33 -0.19 12.06
CA ARG A 88 -13.80 -1.36 12.78
C ARG A 88 -14.25 -1.40 14.23
N GLN A 89 -14.41 -0.24 14.87
CA GLN A 89 -14.95 -0.14 16.23
C GLN A 89 -16.43 -0.51 16.27
N GLU A 90 -17.23 0.00 15.33
CA GLU A 90 -18.65 -0.35 15.20
C GLU A 90 -18.83 -1.84 14.88
N GLU A 91 -18.01 -2.41 13.99
CA GLU A 91 -18.00 -3.85 13.70
C GLU A 91 -17.63 -4.68 14.93
N MET A 92 -16.66 -4.24 15.74
CA MET A 92 -16.26 -4.94 16.96
C MET A 92 -17.38 -4.95 18.00
N ILE A 93 -18.05 -3.81 18.19
CA ILE A 93 -19.21 -3.68 19.08
C ILE A 93 -20.38 -4.53 18.57
N PHE A 94 -20.63 -4.56 17.26
CA PHE A 94 -21.66 -5.41 16.69
C PHE A 94 -21.35 -6.89 16.91
N ASN A 95 -20.13 -7.31 16.57
CA ASN A 95 -19.67 -8.69 16.69
C ASN A 95 -19.64 -9.19 18.15
N SER A 96 -19.38 -8.31 19.14
CA SER A 96 -19.41 -8.69 20.55
C SER A 96 -20.81 -8.92 21.08
N ASN A 97 -21.80 -8.20 20.56
CA ASN A 97 -23.19 -8.29 21.01
C ASN A 97 -23.99 -9.37 20.27
N PHE A 98 -23.77 -9.52 18.96
CA PHE A 98 -24.58 -10.39 18.11
C PHE A 98 -23.81 -11.60 17.55
N GLY A 99 -22.49 -11.67 17.78
CA GLY A 99 -21.63 -12.62 17.09
C GLY A 99 -21.29 -12.16 15.66
N ARG A 100 -20.44 -12.94 14.98
CA ARG A 100 -20.08 -12.63 13.59
C ARG A 100 -21.25 -12.91 12.64
N PRO A 101 -21.44 -12.09 11.59
CA PRO A 101 -22.42 -12.38 10.55
C PRO A 101 -22.23 -13.78 9.96
N GLN A 102 -23.35 -14.45 9.67
CA GLN A 102 -23.30 -15.72 8.94
C GLN A 102 -22.74 -15.49 7.53
N ARG A 103 -21.92 -16.44 7.07
CA ARG A 103 -21.41 -16.42 5.70
C ARG A 103 -22.49 -16.99 4.79
N TYR A 104 -22.97 -16.20 3.86
CA TYR A 104 -23.89 -16.66 2.83
C TYR A 104 -23.11 -17.16 1.61
N GLN A 105 -23.58 -18.25 1.03
CA GLN A 105 -23.16 -18.73 -0.28
C GLN A 105 -24.33 -18.53 -1.22
N GLN A 106 -24.12 -17.79 -2.31
CA GLN A 106 -25.17 -17.47 -3.27
C GLN A 106 -24.80 -18.01 -4.65
N ILE A 107 -25.74 -18.73 -5.26
CA ILE A 107 -25.65 -19.20 -6.63
C ILE A 107 -26.77 -18.50 -7.41
N MET A 108 -26.41 -17.83 -8.51
CA MET A 108 -27.35 -17.17 -9.40
C MET A 108 -27.35 -17.90 -10.74
N LEU A 109 -28.52 -18.34 -11.19
CA LEU A 109 -28.69 -19.01 -12.47
C LEU A 109 -29.30 -18.04 -13.48
N LEU A 110 -28.69 -17.97 -14.66
CA LEU A 110 -29.20 -17.20 -15.79
C LEU A 110 -29.41 -18.14 -16.96
N SER A 111 -30.60 -18.09 -17.55
CA SER A 111 -30.93 -18.78 -18.79
C SER A 111 -31.23 -17.77 -19.87
N HIS A 112 -30.85 -18.11 -21.10
CA HIS A 112 -31.06 -17.28 -22.30
C HIS A 112 -32.11 -17.89 -23.24
N ARG A 113 -32.86 -18.90 -22.79
CA ARG A 113 -33.83 -19.62 -23.62
C ARG A 113 -35.24 -19.08 -23.40
N ASP A 114 -35.85 -18.51 -24.44
CA ASP A 114 -37.24 -18.09 -24.36
C ASP A 114 -38.16 -19.30 -24.16
N PHE A 115 -38.98 -19.26 -23.12
CA PHE A 115 -39.91 -20.33 -22.80
C PHE A 115 -41.35 -19.82 -22.97
N GLN A 116 -42.09 -20.39 -23.92
CA GLN A 116 -43.50 -20.08 -24.13
C GLN A 116 -44.37 -21.32 -23.91
N THR A 117 -45.43 -21.18 -23.12
CA THR A 117 -46.44 -22.23 -22.90
C THR A 117 -47.82 -21.62 -22.87
N ASN A 118 -48.79 -22.23 -23.54
CA ASN A 118 -50.18 -21.78 -23.62
C ASN A 118 -50.32 -20.29 -24.03
N GLY A 119 -49.49 -19.84 -24.98
CA GLY A 119 -49.49 -18.46 -25.48
C GLY A 119 -48.95 -17.41 -24.51
N LYS A 120 -48.36 -17.81 -23.37
CA LYS A 120 -47.70 -16.93 -22.41
C LYS A 120 -46.19 -17.12 -22.46
N LEU A 121 -45.46 -16.02 -22.55
CA LEU A 121 -44.00 -15.98 -22.42
C LEU A 121 -43.65 -15.99 -20.93
N TYR A 122 -42.88 -16.98 -20.53
CA TYR A 122 -42.31 -17.11 -19.20
C TYR A 122 -40.84 -16.72 -19.24
N GLY A 123 -40.32 -16.29 -18.09
CA GLY A 123 -38.90 -16.05 -17.94
C GLY A 123 -38.08 -17.30 -18.27
N PRO A 124 -36.89 -17.14 -18.85
CA PRO A 124 -36.09 -18.24 -19.39
C PRO A 124 -35.61 -19.25 -18.34
N VAL A 125 -35.63 -18.86 -17.06
CA VAL A 125 -35.25 -19.68 -15.89
C VAL A 125 -36.35 -20.69 -15.51
N PHE A 126 -37.60 -20.46 -15.95
CA PHE A 126 -38.73 -21.32 -15.58
C PHE A 126 -38.82 -22.61 -16.41
N HIS A 127 -37.80 -22.90 -17.22
CA HIS A 127 -37.74 -24.16 -17.96
C HIS A 127 -37.49 -25.34 -17.02
N LYS A 128 -38.13 -26.48 -17.28
CA LYS A 128 -38.07 -27.67 -16.42
C LYS A 128 -36.63 -28.15 -16.20
N ASP A 129 -35.85 -28.23 -17.26
CA ASP A 129 -34.47 -28.70 -17.24
C ASP A 129 -33.59 -27.93 -16.23
N ILE A 130 -33.83 -26.62 -16.07
CA ILE A 130 -33.07 -25.76 -15.14
C ILE A 130 -33.42 -26.09 -13.70
N PHE A 131 -34.68 -26.43 -13.42
CA PHE A 131 -35.08 -26.87 -12.09
C PHE A 131 -34.53 -28.25 -11.76
N GLU A 132 -34.45 -29.16 -12.74
CA GLU A 132 -33.81 -30.46 -12.56
C GLU A 132 -32.32 -30.29 -12.22
N GLU A 133 -31.60 -29.47 -13.00
CA GLU A 133 -30.18 -29.18 -12.75
C GLU A 133 -29.96 -28.46 -11.42
N LEU A 134 -30.80 -27.48 -11.07
CA LEU A 134 -30.73 -26.80 -9.77
C LEU A 134 -30.98 -27.79 -8.62
N PHE A 135 -31.92 -28.71 -8.78
CA PHE A 135 -32.23 -29.71 -7.77
C PHE A 135 -31.05 -30.68 -7.57
N ASP A 136 -30.42 -31.11 -8.66
CA ASP A 136 -29.22 -31.93 -8.61
C ASP A 136 -28.06 -31.20 -7.91
N ILE A 137 -27.80 -29.94 -8.27
CA ILE A 137 -26.79 -29.10 -7.61
C ILE A 137 -27.09 -28.93 -6.12
N LEU A 138 -28.35 -28.69 -5.75
CA LEU A 138 -28.75 -28.52 -4.35
C LEU A 138 -28.58 -29.82 -3.55
N ASN A 139 -28.85 -30.98 -4.16
CA ASN A 139 -28.62 -32.26 -3.51
C ASN A 139 -27.13 -32.58 -3.35
N ASP A 140 -26.29 -32.20 -4.31
CA ASP A 140 -24.84 -32.39 -4.24
C ASP A 140 -24.16 -31.49 -3.19
N ILE A 141 -24.71 -30.28 -2.98
CA ILE A 141 -24.19 -29.33 -1.99
C ILE A 141 -24.60 -29.69 -0.56
N LYS A 142 -25.72 -30.42 -0.39
CA LYS A 142 -26.32 -30.73 0.90
C LYS A 142 -25.59 -31.86 1.63
#